data_AF-A0A562PHL5-F1
#
_entry.id   AF-A0A562PHL5-F1
#
_cell.length_a   1.000
_cell.length_b   1.000
_cell.length_c   1.000
_cell.angle_alpha   90.00
_cell.angle_beta   90.00
_cell.angle_gamma   90.00
#
_symmetry.space_group_name_H-M   'P 1'
#
loop_
_entity.id
_entity.type
_entity.pdbx_description
1 polymer ?
#
loop_
_entity_poly.entity_id
_entity_poly.type
_entity_poly.pdbx_seq_one_letter_code
_entity_poly.pdbx_strand_id
1 'polypeptide(L)'
;MKLIDLTATLETLDDTCFIGARRPWREECEVALFPMTEDYRFPEEAIRAGYEYFLEVSTAQEICEVFERKPIAPERKASFILFYAENDAFPDWEYDA
;
A
#
# COMPACT_ATOMS: atom_id res chain seq x y z
N MET A 1 4.36 11.60 -0.63
CA MET A 1 3.66 11.59 0.68
C MET A 1 4.27 10.49 1.54
N LYS A 2 4.04 10.43 2.86
CA LYS A 2 4.47 9.23 3.64
C LYS A 2 3.43 8.12 3.50
N LEU A 3 3.86 6.86 3.67
CA LEU A 3 2.92 5.73 3.67
C LEU A 3 1.82 5.90 4.72
N ILE A 4 2.16 6.32 5.93
CA ILE A 4 1.18 6.57 7.00
C ILE A 4 0.11 7.59 6.58
N ASP A 5 0.50 8.66 5.88
CA ASP A 5 -0.44 9.67 5.39
C ASP A 5 -1.38 9.08 4.33
N LEU A 6 -0.84 8.26 3.43
CA LEU A 6 -1.60 7.56 2.39
C LEU A 6 -2.68 6.65 3.03
N THR A 7 -2.34 5.92 4.09
CA THR A 7 -3.27 5.00 4.76
C THR A 7 -4.46 5.70 5.40
N ALA A 8 -4.31 6.96 5.81
CA ALA A 8 -5.40 7.75 6.39
C ALA A 8 -6.47 8.12 5.35
N THR A 9 -6.12 8.14 4.07
CA THR A 9 -7.03 8.49 2.96
C THR A 9 -7.28 7.35 1.99
N LEU A 10 -6.78 6.14 2.27
CA LEU A 10 -6.74 5.00 1.36
C LEU A 10 -8.10 4.65 0.72
N GLU A 11 -9.17 4.68 1.50
CA GLU A 11 -10.55 4.37 1.07
C GLU A 11 -11.09 5.38 0.02
N THR A 12 -10.44 6.54 -0.12
CA THR A 12 -10.85 7.60 -1.06
C THR A 12 -9.98 7.65 -2.31
N LEU A 13 -8.94 6.82 -2.39
CA LEU A 13 -8.01 6.79 -3.51
C LEU A 13 -8.61 6.01 -4.68
N ASP A 14 -8.19 6.40 -5.88
CA ASP A 14 -8.52 5.71 -7.13
C ASP A 14 -7.86 4.32 -7.15
N ASP A 15 -8.69 3.28 -7.25
CA ASP A 15 -8.28 1.87 -7.25
C ASP A 15 -7.54 1.47 -8.53
N THR A 16 -7.55 2.32 -9.57
CA THR A 16 -6.79 2.14 -10.82
C THR A 16 -5.36 2.69 -10.77
N CYS A 17 -4.81 2.87 -9.56
CA CYS A 17 -3.44 3.32 -9.33
C CYS A 17 -2.55 2.22 -8.72
N PHE A 18 -1.27 2.25 -9.07
CA PHE A 18 -0.19 1.67 -8.30
C PHE A 18 0.25 2.61 -7.17
N ILE A 19 0.63 2.02 -6.05
CA ILE A 19 1.43 2.64 -5.00
C ILE A 19 2.89 2.30 -5.30
N GLY A 20 3.71 3.32 -5.52
CA GLY A 20 5.16 3.19 -5.57
C GLY A 20 5.78 3.65 -4.26
N ALA A 21 6.80 2.94 -3.77
CA ALA A 21 7.49 3.28 -2.53
C ALA A 21 9.01 3.23 -2.68
N ARG A 22 9.71 4.14 -2.00
CA ARG A 22 11.19 4.10 -1.91
C ARG A 22 11.65 3.20 -0.76
N ARG A 23 12.64 2.36 -1.00
CA ARG A 23 13.28 1.55 0.05
C ARG A 23 14.10 2.42 1.02
N PRO A 24 14.26 1.99 2.29
CA PRO A 24 13.61 0.83 2.91
C PRO A 24 12.12 1.13 3.17
N TRP A 25 11.26 0.13 2.95
CA TRP A 25 9.83 0.27 3.19
C TRP A 25 9.57 0.27 4.70
N ARG A 26 8.96 1.36 5.17
CA ARG A 26 8.63 1.66 6.57
C ARG A 26 7.42 2.59 6.58
N GLU A 27 6.76 2.77 7.71
CA GLU A 27 5.56 3.63 7.81
C GLU A 27 5.80 5.08 7.33
N GLU A 28 7.02 5.57 7.50
CA GLU A 28 7.42 6.91 7.06
C GLU A 28 8.08 6.96 5.68
N CYS A 29 8.16 5.84 4.95
CA CYS A 29 8.79 5.84 3.64
C CYS A 29 8.00 6.72 2.66
N GLU A 30 8.71 7.27 1.70
CA GLU A 30 8.10 8.09 0.66
C GLU A 30 7.34 7.21 -0.33
N VAL A 31 6.07 7.53 -0.52
CA VAL A 31 5.18 6.89 -1.47
C VAL A 31 4.58 7.91 -2.44
N ALA A 32 4.23 7.41 -3.63
CA ALA A 32 3.53 8.15 -4.67
C ALA A 32 2.56 7.22 -5.41
N LEU A 33 1.49 7.79 -5.94
CA LEU A 33 0.52 7.08 -6.77
C LEU A 33 0.90 7.25 -8.23
N PHE A 34 0.79 6.16 -8.98
CA PHE A 34 1.05 6.12 -10.41
C PHE A 34 -0.14 5.45 -11.10
N PRO A 35 -0.71 6.02 -12.16
CA PRO A 35 -1.78 5.36 -12.91
C PRO A 35 -1.34 3.98 -13.40
N MET A 36 -2.25 3.02 -13.37
CA MET A 36 -2.01 1.74 -14.03
C MET A 36 -1.82 1.97 -15.54
N THR A 37 -0.83 1.29 -16.11
CA THR A 37 -0.60 1.27 -17.55
C THR A 37 -1.50 0.25 -18.23
N GLU A 38 -1.68 0.36 -19.55
CA GLU A 38 -2.48 -0.61 -20.32
C GLU A 38 -1.95 -2.05 -20.23
N ASP A 39 -0.65 -2.22 -19.99
CA ASP A 39 0.01 -3.52 -19.82
C ASP A 39 0.12 -3.96 -18.36
N TYR A 40 -0.51 -3.23 -17.43
CA TYR A 40 -0.49 -3.48 -15.99
C TYR A 40 0.92 -3.59 -15.40
N ARG A 41 1.88 -2.84 -15.97
CA ARG A 41 3.25 -2.78 -15.48
C ARG A 41 3.49 -1.49 -14.72
N PHE A 42 4.31 -1.59 -13.68
CA PHE A 42 4.71 -0.40 -12.94
C PHE A 42 5.49 0.57 -13.87
N PRO A 43 5.11 1.87 -13.92
CA PRO A 43 5.68 2.80 -14.90
C PRO A 43 7.20 2.93 -14.82
N GLU A 44 7.87 2.84 -15.98
CA GLU A 44 9.34 2.97 -16.03
C GLU A 44 9.85 4.31 -15.50
N GLU A 45 9.08 5.39 -15.68
CA GLU A 45 9.41 6.69 -15.12
C GLU A 45 9.45 6.71 -13.58
N ALA A 46 8.59 5.93 -12.93
CA ALA A 46 8.60 5.77 -11.48
C ALA A 46 9.87 5.04 -11.03
N ILE A 47 10.24 3.98 -11.75
CA ILE A 47 11.48 3.22 -11.53
C ILE A 47 12.70 4.14 -11.69
N ARG A 48 12.74 4.94 -12.77
CA ARG A 48 13.82 5.93 -13.00
C ARG A 48 13.87 7.01 -11.91
N ALA A 49 12.74 7.35 -11.31
CA ALA A 49 12.64 8.25 -10.17
C ALA A 49 12.99 7.58 -8.82
N GLY A 50 13.38 6.30 -8.82
CA GLY A 50 13.82 5.56 -7.64
C GLY A 50 12.70 4.96 -6.80
N TYR A 51 11.46 4.91 -7.33
CA TYR A 51 10.37 4.17 -6.71
C TYR A 51 10.42 2.70 -7.14
N GLU A 52 10.10 1.82 -6.20
CA GLU A 52 9.81 0.42 -6.48
C GLU A 52 8.30 0.20 -6.47
N TYR A 53 7.83 -0.79 -7.22
CA TYR A 53 6.47 -1.28 -7.09
C TYR A 53 6.26 -1.72 -5.65
N PHE A 54 5.24 -1.15 -5.00
CA PHE A 54 4.86 -1.50 -3.65
C PHE A 54 3.63 -2.40 -3.70
N LEU A 55 2.47 -1.85 -4.08
CA LEU A 55 1.19 -2.54 -4.20
C LEU A 55 0.25 -1.80 -5.16
N GLU A 56 -0.88 -2.40 -5.51
CA GLU A 56 -2.01 -1.70 -6.11
C GLU A 56 -2.86 -1.02 -5.03
N VAL A 57 -3.54 0.09 -5.36
CA VAL A 57 -4.46 0.74 -4.42
C VAL A 57 -5.62 -0.19 -4.07
N SER A 58 -6.18 -0.89 -5.06
CA SER A 58 -7.20 -1.93 -4.89
C SER A 58 -6.75 -3.00 -3.87
N THR A 59 -5.55 -3.55 -4.02
CA THR A 59 -4.99 -4.53 -3.09
C THR A 59 -4.84 -3.96 -1.68
N ALA A 60 -4.35 -2.73 -1.55
CA ALA A 60 -4.21 -2.09 -0.24
C ALA A 60 -5.56 -1.84 0.44
N GLN A 61 -6.61 -1.51 -0.32
CA GLN A 61 -7.98 -1.38 0.15
C GLN A 61 -8.52 -2.74 0.62
N GLU A 62 -8.41 -3.79 -0.21
CA GLU A 62 -8.83 -5.16 0.14
C GLU A 62 -8.16 -5.65 1.43
N ILE A 63 -6.86 -5.38 1.61
CA ILE A 63 -6.14 -5.73 2.83
C ILE A 63 -6.79 -5.08 4.06
N CYS A 64 -7.16 -3.81 3.96
CA CYS A 64 -7.79 -3.11 5.08
C CYS A 64 -9.22 -3.63 5.32
N GLU A 65 -9.98 -3.90 4.27
CA GLU A 65 -11.36 -4.42 4.33
C GLU A 65 -11.44 -5.80 5.00
N VAL A 66 -10.46 -6.68 4.77
CA VAL A 66 -10.42 -8.01 5.42
C VAL A 66 -10.41 -7.90 6.95
N PHE A 67 -9.82 -6.83 7.49
CA PHE A 67 -9.69 -6.61 8.93
C PHE A 67 -10.73 -5.61 9.50
N GLU A 68 -11.65 -5.10 8.68
CA GLU A 68 -12.61 -4.02 8.99
C GLU A 68 -13.78 -4.40 9.94
N ARG A 69 -13.60 -5.33 10.87
CA ARG A 69 -14.60 -5.52 11.94
C ARG A 69 -14.80 -4.25 12.79
N LYS A 70 -13.83 -3.31 12.77
CA LYS A 70 -13.84 -1.99 13.41
C LYS A 70 -12.97 -1.00 12.63
N PRO A 71 -13.16 0.32 12.82
CA PRO A 71 -12.24 1.33 12.29
C PRO A 71 -10.80 1.05 12.75
N ILE A 72 -9.89 0.93 11.79
CA ILE A 72 -8.48 0.62 12.03
C ILE A 72 -7.67 1.91 12.02
N ALA A 73 -6.82 2.10 13.03
CA ALA A 73 -5.92 3.24 13.10
C ALA A 73 -4.93 3.23 11.90
N PRO A 74 -4.56 4.40 11.34
CA PRO A 74 -3.62 4.49 10.21
C PRO A 74 -2.33 3.68 10.42
N GLU A 75 -1.77 3.70 11.62
CA GLU A 75 -0.53 2.98 11.97
C GLU A 75 -0.70 1.46 11.79
N ARG A 76 -1.87 0.94 12.16
CA ARG A 76 -2.18 -0.49 11.98
C ARG A 76 -2.42 -0.83 10.51
N LYS A 77 -3.10 0.05 9.75
CA LYS A 77 -3.22 -0.09 8.28
C LYS A 77 -1.84 -0.13 7.62
N ALA A 78 -0.95 0.79 7.99
CA ALA A 78 0.41 0.84 7.46
C ALA A 78 1.19 -0.45 7.78
N SER A 79 1.06 -0.98 9.00
CA SER A 79 1.66 -2.26 9.39
C SER A 79 1.20 -3.43 8.52
N PHE A 80 -0.10 -3.54 8.21
CA PHE A 80 -0.62 -4.60 7.33
C PHE A 80 -0.12 -4.48 5.90
N ILE A 81 -0.19 -3.27 5.36
CA ILE A 81 0.21 -3.00 3.98
C ILE A 81 1.72 -3.27 3.83
N LEU A 82 2.54 -2.87 4.81
CA LEU A 82 3.98 -3.19 4.82
C LEU A 82 4.24 -4.69 4.87
N PHE A 83 3.55 -5.40 5.76
CA PHE A 83 3.73 -6.85 5.87
C PHE A 83 3.35 -7.55 4.58
N TYR A 84 2.20 -7.20 4.00
CA TYR A 84 1.75 -7.78 2.75
C TYR A 84 2.71 -7.46 1.61
N ALA A 85 3.16 -6.20 1.47
CA ALA A 85 4.11 -5.83 0.43
C ALA A 85 5.44 -6.59 0.52
N GLU A 86 5.91 -6.90 1.73
CA GLU A 86 7.17 -7.64 1.92
C GLU A 86 7.03 -9.16 1.84
N ASN A 87 5.86 -9.71 2.16
CA ASN A 87 5.67 -11.16 2.32
C ASN A 87 4.70 -11.77 1.31
N ASP A 88 3.98 -10.95 0.54
CA ASP A 88 2.88 -11.35 -0.35
C ASP A 88 1.84 -12.23 0.37
N ALA A 89 1.52 -11.85 1.61
CA ALA A 89 0.66 -12.63 2.51
C ALA A 89 -0.07 -11.74 3.51
N PHE A 90 -1.27 -12.17 3.91
CA PHE A 90 -1.97 -11.57 5.03
C PHE A 90 -1.28 -11.93 6.35
N PRO A 91 -1.16 -10.97 7.29
CA PRO A 91 -0.59 -11.25 8.60
C PRO A 91 -1.50 -12.18 9.40
N ASP A 92 -0.89 -13.23 9.96
CA ASP A 92 -1.55 -14.25 10.77
C ASP A 92 -1.91 -13.75 12.18
N TRP A 93 -1.13 -12.79 12.71
CA TRP A 93 -1.32 -12.22 14.05
C TRP A 93 -2.66 -11.51 14.29
N GLU A 94 -3.46 -11.27 13.24
CA GLU A 94 -4.82 -10.71 13.39
C GLU A 94 -5.91 -11.76 13.62
N TYR A 95 -5.67 -13.02 13.25
CA TYR A 95 -6.64 -14.08 13.51
C TYR A 95 -6.66 -14.52 14.98
N ASP A 96 -5.63 -14.13 15.74
CA ASP A 96 -5.45 -14.43 17.16
C ASP A 96 -5.95 -13.32 18.11
N ALA A 97 -6.51 -12.22 17.58
CA ALA A 97 -6.93 -11.02 18.34
C ALA A 97 -8.44 -10.94 18.68
#